data_AF-A0AAV5ZYT7-F1
#
_entry.id   AF-A0AAV5ZYT7-F1
#
_cell.length_a   1.000
_cell.length_b   1.000
_cell.length_c   1.000
_cell.angle_alpha   90.00
_cell.angle_beta   90.00
_cell.angle_gamma   90.00
#
_symmetry.space_group_name_H-M   'P 1'
#
loop_
_entity.id
_entity.type
_entity.pdbx_description
1 polymer ?
#
loop_
_entity_poly.entity_id
_entity_poly.type
_entity_poly.pdbx_seq_one_letter_code
_entity_poly.pdbx_strand_id
1 'polypeptide(L)'
;HHGEDCTFETLVKRFGIKDRRVKLIAEIVHEADLGDGKFTHQESTGVDLAVSALAASTPDDHDLLEKGIALFDGLHTVLKKRTAT
;
A
#
# COMPACT_ATOMS: atom_id res chain seq x y z
N HIS A 1 8.30 -2.91 10.32
CA HIS A 1 8.88 -1.56 10.27
C HIS A 1 10.37 -1.67 10.62
N HIS A 2 11.22 -0.80 10.08
CA HIS A 2 12.63 -0.68 10.46
C HIS A 2 13.15 0.71 10.12
N GLY A 3 13.62 1.46 11.13
CA GLY A 3 13.96 2.88 10.95
C GLY A 3 12.70 3.67 10.57
N GLU A 4 12.78 4.42 9.47
CA GLU A 4 11.66 5.18 8.92
C GLU A 4 10.76 4.38 7.98
N ASP A 5 11.06 3.10 7.73
CA ASP A 5 10.29 2.30 6.77
C ASP A 5 9.13 1.58 7.45
N CYS A 6 7.95 1.63 6.82
CA CYS A 6 6.84 0.76 7.20
C CYS A 6 7.20 -0.72 6.94
N THR A 7 6.38 -1.65 7.44
CA THR A 7 6.65 -3.10 7.25
C THR A 7 6.71 -3.47 5.78
N PHE A 8 5.81 -2.95 4.95
CA PHE A 8 5.76 -3.26 3.54
C PHE A 8 7.02 -2.77 2.80
N GLU A 9 7.46 -1.53 3.04
CA GLU A 9 8.71 -1.00 2.49
C GLU A 9 9.93 -1.84 2.89
N THR A 10 9.99 -2.26 4.16
CA THR A 10 11.06 -3.12 4.67
C THR A 10 11.13 -4.43 3.87
N LEU A 11 9.98 -5.05 3.58
CA LEU A 11 9.90 -6.29 2.78
C LEU A 11 10.31 -6.04 1.34
N VAL A 12 9.81 -4.98 0.70
CA VAL A 12 10.18 -4.59 -0.68
C VAL A 12 11.69 -4.43 -0.82
N LYS A 13 12.34 -3.76 0.15
CA LYS A 13 13.80 -3.57 0.18
C LYS A 13 14.53 -4.89 0.42
N ARG A 14 14.12 -5.68 1.42
CA ARG A 14 14.79 -6.93 1.81
C ARG A 14 14.73 -8.02 0.74
N PHE A 15 13.63 -8.10 0.00
CA PHE A 15 13.48 -9.04 -1.11
C PHE A 15 13.97 -8.49 -2.46
N GLY A 16 14.48 -7.25 -2.50
CA GLY A 16 15.04 -6.65 -3.71
C GLY A 16 14.01 -6.49 -4.84
N ILE A 17 12.74 -6.22 -4.52
CA ILE A 17 11.67 -6.09 -5.50
C ILE A 17 11.87 -4.81 -6.32
N LYS A 18 11.99 -4.96 -7.64
CA LYS A 18 12.30 -3.85 -8.57
C LYS A 18 11.09 -3.30 -9.32
N ASP A 19 9.90 -3.88 -9.13
CA ASP A 19 8.68 -3.40 -9.80
C ASP A 19 8.34 -1.99 -9.32
N ARG A 20 8.27 -1.05 -10.27
CA ARG A 20 7.96 0.36 -10.00
C ARG A 20 6.56 0.55 -9.43
N ARG A 21 5.61 -0.32 -9.79
CA ARG A 21 4.23 -0.29 -9.24
C ARG A 21 4.23 -0.67 -7.78
N VAL A 22 5.00 -1.69 -7.42
CA VAL A 22 5.17 -2.12 -6.02
C VAL A 22 5.83 -1.00 -5.20
N LYS A 23 6.78 -0.25 -5.79
CA LYS A 23 7.35 0.94 -5.12
C LYS A 23 6.30 2.02 -4.86
N LEU A 24 5.45 2.34 -5.84
CA LEU A 24 4.36 3.31 -5.64
C LEU A 24 3.38 2.85 -4.57
N ILE A 25 3.03 1.56 -4.55
CA ILE A 25 2.21 0.97 -3.48
C ILE A 25 2.91 1.12 -2.13
N ALA A 26 4.23 0.96 -2.08
CA ALA A 26 4.98 1.12 -0.83
C ALA A 26 4.94 2.55 -0.29
N GLU A 27 5.05 3.55 -1.15
CA GLU A 27 4.90 4.98 -0.78
C GLU A 27 3.46 5.29 -0.32
N ILE A 28 2.44 4.71 -0.97
CA ILE A 28 1.04 4.84 -0.56
C ILE A 28 0.80 4.22 0.82
N VAL A 29 1.30 3.00 1.03
CA VAL A 29 1.17 2.29 2.32
C VAL A 29 1.95 2.98 3.42
N HIS A 30 3.12 3.55 3.12
CA HIS A 30 3.89 4.36 4.06
C HIS A 30 3.05 5.52 4.60
N GLU A 31 2.45 6.30 3.70
CA GLU A 31 1.65 7.45 4.11
C GLU A 31 0.39 7.02 4.90
N ALA A 32 -0.25 5.91 4.54
CA ALA A 32 -1.38 5.37 5.29
C ALA A 32 -0.98 4.86 6.69
N ASP A 33 0.19 4.23 6.82
CA ASP A 33 0.66 3.61 8.09
C ASP A 33 1.29 4.64 9.04
N LEU A 34 2.06 5.61 8.51
CA LEU A 34 2.85 6.56 9.30
C LEU A 34 2.29 7.98 9.31
N GLY A 35 1.63 8.43 8.23
CA GLY A 35 1.00 9.75 8.13
C GLY A 35 1.93 10.94 8.38
N ASP A 36 3.23 10.78 8.08
CA ASP A 36 4.27 11.78 8.36
C ASP A 36 4.48 12.78 7.21
N GLY A 37 3.71 12.65 6.12
CA GLY A 37 3.77 13.51 4.96
C GLY A 37 5.02 13.32 4.09
N LYS A 38 5.77 12.23 4.28
CA LYS A 38 6.96 11.92 3.46
C LYS A 38 6.60 11.69 2.00
N PHE A 39 5.40 11.18 1.71
CA PHE A 39 4.91 10.95 0.35
C PHE A 39 3.52 11.56 0.14
N THR A 40 3.43 12.56 -0.73
CA THR A 40 2.14 13.21 -1.03
C THR A 40 1.44 12.53 -2.22
N HIS A 41 0.89 11.33 -2.00
CA HIS A 41 0.01 10.66 -2.97
C HIS A 41 -1.45 10.90 -2.59
N GLN A 42 -2.24 11.41 -3.54
CA GLN A 42 -3.68 11.61 -3.32
C GLN A 42 -4.40 10.28 -3.06
N GLU A 43 -3.85 9.19 -3.62
CA GLU A 43 -4.31 7.83 -3.45
C GLU A 43 -4.20 7.32 -2.01
N SER A 44 -3.27 7.84 -1.20
CA SER A 44 -3.04 7.36 0.18
C SER A 44 -4.26 7.50 1.07
N THR A 45 -4.93 8.65 1.05
CA THR A 45 -6.16 8.86 1.83
C THR A 45 -7.30 7.95 1.37
N GLY A 46 -7.38 7.67 0.06
CA GLY A 46 -8.38 6.75 -0.48
C GLY A 46 -8.14 5.31 -0.07
N VAL A 47 -6.89 4.86 -0.10
CA VAL A 47 -6.49 3.51 0.33
C VAL A 47 -6.67 3.36 1.84
N ASP A 48 -6.27 4.35 2.64
CA ASP A 48 -6.47 4.36 4.09
C ASP A 48 -7.95 4.20 4.47
N LEU A 49 -8.84 5.00 3.87
CA LEU A 49 -10.27 4.90 4.09
C LEU A 49 -10.82 3.53 3.67
N ALA A 50 -10.38 2.99 2.53
CA ALA A 50 -10.82 1.69 2.05
C ALA A 50 -10.40 0.55 2.98
N VAL A 51 -9.14 0.55 3.45
CA VAL A 51 -8.62 -0.45 4.40
C VAL A 51 -9.35 -0.34 5.74
N SER A 52 -9.56 0.87 6.26
CA SER A 52 -10.33 1.11 7.48
C SER A 52 -11.77 0.61 7.36
N ALA A 53 -12.42 0.83 6.22
CA ALA A 53 -13.77 0.35 5.97
C ALA A 53 -13.83 -1.18 5.86
N LEU A 54 -12.83 -1.82 5.24
CA LEU A 54 -12.74 -3.29 5.19
C LEU A 54 -12.58 -3.88 6.59
N ALA A 55 -11.67 -3.33 7.40
CA ALA A 55 -11.45 -3.77 8.78
C ALA A 55 -12.70 -3.60 9.66
N ALA A 56 -13.41 -2.47 9.53
CA ALA A 56 -14.64 -2.22 10.28
C ALA A 56 -15.81 -3.14 9.87
N SER A 57 -15.85 -3.60 8.62
CA SER A 57 -16.95 -4.41 8.07
C SER A 57 -16.66 -5.91 8.01
N THR A 58 -15.43 -6.35 8.29
CA THR A 58 -14.99 -7.74 8.17
C THR A 58 -14.33 -8.19 9.47
N PRO A 59 -15.08 -8.79 10.42
CA PRO A 59 -14.55 -9.21 11.72
C PRO A 59 -13.62 -10.43 11.66
N ASP A 60 -13.74 -11.25 10.62
CA ASP A 60 -12.87 -12.40 10.42
C ASP A 60 -11.57 -11.96 9.76
N ASP A 61 -10.45 -12.24 10.44
CA ASP A 61 -9.12 -11.82 9.99
C ASP A 61 -8.71 -12.45 8.66
N HIS A 62 -9.17 -13.67 8.37
CA HIS A 62 -8.83 -14.36 7.13
C HIS A 62 -9.58 -13.74 5.95
N ASP A 63 -10.88 -13.50 6.11
CA ASP A 63 -11.68 -12.79 5.12
C ASP A 63 -11.16 -11.36 4.90
N LEU A 64 -10.72 -10.68 5.96
CA LEU A 64 -10.14 -9.34 5.87
C LEU A 64 -8.83 -9.38 5.06
N LEU A 65 -7.98 -10.36 5.31
CA LEU A 65 -6.74 -10.56 4.57
C LEU A 65 -7.02 -10.80 3.08
N GLU A 66 -7.95 -11.69 2.73
CA GLU A 66 -8.29 -11.97 1.32
C GLU A 66 -8.81 -10.72 0.59
N LYS A 67 -9.69 -9.95 1.23
CA LYS A 67 -10.19 -8.68 0.66
C LYS A 67 -9.09 -7.64 0.51
N GLY A 68 -8.19 -7.54 1.48
CA GLY A 68 -7.02 -6.66 1.43
C GLY A 68 -6.09 -7.01 0.27
N ILE A 69 -5.82 -8.31 0.06
CA ILE A 69 -5.02 -8.79 -1.08
C ILE A 69 -5.69 -8.37 -2.39
N ALA A 70 -6.99 -8.63 -2.55
CA ALA A 70 -7.72 -8.27 -3.77
C ALA A 70 -7.69 -6.75 -4.05
N LEU A 71 -7.79 -5.92 -3.01
CA LEU A 71 -7.68 -4.46 -3.13
C LEU A 71 -6.31 -4.05 -3.68
N PHE A 72 -5.22 -4.56 -3.11
CA PHE A 72 -3.86 -4.21 -3.54
C PHE A 72 -3.47 -4.82 -4.89
N ASP A 73 -3.98 -6.00 -5.24
CA ASP A 73 -3.82 -6.58 -6.59
C ASP A 73 -4.54 -5.73 -7.66
N GLY A 74 -5.74 -5.25 -7.34
CA GLY A 74 -6.48 -4.30 -8.16
C GLY A 74 -5.71 -2.99 -8.35
N LEU A 75 -5.17 -2.44 -7.26
CA LEU A 75 -4.34 -1.24 -7.28
C LEU A 75 -3.09 -1.44 -8.15
N HIS A 76 -2.38 -2.58 -7.99
CA HIS A 76 -1.22 -2.93 -8.81
C HIS A 76 -1.56 -3.00 -10.30
N THR A 77 -2.75 -3.52 -10.63
CA THR A 77 -3.23 -3.64 -12.02
C THR A 77 -3.46 -2.29 -12.68
N VAL A 78 -4.07 -1.33 -11.97
CA VAL A 78 -4.40 -0.01 -12.53
C VAL A 78 -3.24 0.97 -12.51
N LEU A 79 -2.27 0.79 -11.61
CA LEU A 79 -1.06 1.60 -11.57
C LEU A 79 -0.24 1.37 -12.84
N LYS A 80 -0.35 2.31 -13.79
CA LYS A 80 0.42 2.28 -15.03
C LYS A 80 1.89 2.60 -14.76
N LYS A 81 2.77 2.14 -15.65
CA LYS A 81 4.03 2.84 -15.89
C LYS A 81 3.67 4.30 -16.20
N ARG A 82 3.91 5.23 -15.27
CA ARG A 82 4.18 6.62 -15.67
C ARG A 82 5.46 6.54 -16.49
N THR A 83 5.32 6.44 -17.81
CA THR A 83 6.38 6.80 -18.74
C THR A 83 6.70 8.25 -18.43
N ALA A 84 7.92 8.51 -17.97
CA ALA A 84 8.43 9.86 -17.96
C ALA A 84 8.35 10.37 -19.41
N THR A 85 7.53 11.38 -19.62
CA THR A 85 7.56 12.21 -20.83
C THR A 85 8.68 13.22 -20.69
#